data_AF-A0ABD1BC50-F1
#
_entry.id   AF-A0ABD1BC50-F1
#
_cell.length_a   1.000
_cell.length_b   1.000
_cell.length_c   1.000
_cell.angle_alpha   90.00
_cell.angle_beta   90.00
_cell.angle_gamma   90.00
#
_symmetry.space_group_name_H-M   'P 1'
#
loop_
_entity.id
_entity.type
_entity.pdbx_description
1 polymer ?
#
loop_
_entity_poly.entity_id
_entity_poly.type
_entity_poly.pdbx_seq_one_letter_code
_entity_poly.pdbx_strand_id
1 'polypeptide(L)' 'MPQPQGFVDKDRPHHVCHLRNTLYILKQAPRAWYIELKNYLLEIGFRNSLADTSLFILHQGINIIYIFNYVDDIVVT' A
#
# COMPACT_ATOMS: atom_id res chain seq x y z
N MET A 1 -21.64 7.67 14.44
CA MET A 1 -21.93 6.42 13.68
C MET A 1 -22.48 5.40 14.67
N PRO A 2 -23.54 4.65 14.33
CA PRO A 2 -24.04 3.58 15.17
C PRO A 2 -23.05 2.40 15.21
N GLN A 3 -23.02 1.68 16.32
CA GLN A 3 -22.25 0.43 16.43
C GLN A 3 -22.81 -0.63 15.47
N PRO A 4 -21.97 -1.50 14.89
CA PRO A 4 -22.42 -2.56 14.00
C PRO A 4 -23.25 -3.61 14.76
N GLN A 5 -24.25 -4.15 14.08
CA GLN A 5 -25.12 -5.19 14.64
C GLN A 5 -24.29 -6.40 15.09
N GLY A 6 -24.53 -6.88 16.31
CA GLY A 6 -23.78 -7.98 16.93
C GLY A 6 -22.56 -7.57 17.76
N PHE A 7 -22.16 -6.29 17.73
CA PHE A 7 -21.02 -5.75 18.51
C PHE A 7 -21.42 -4.59 19.43
N VAL A 8 -22.71 -4.51 19.78
CA VAL A 8 -23.23 -3.42 20.61
C VAL A 8 -22.75 -3.57 22.05
N ASP A 9 -22.01 -2.59 22.55
CA ASP A 9 -21.55 -2.50 23.93
C ASP A 9 -22.55 -1.65 24.73
N LYS A 10 -23.23 -2.26 25.71
CA LYS A 10 -24.25 -1.60 26.53
C LYS A 10 -23.66 -0.52 27.45
N ASP A 11 -22.43 -0.70 27.90
CA ASP A 11 -21.76 0.22 28.82
C ASP A 11 -21.11 1.38 28.05
N ARG A 12 -20.81 1.17 26.75
CA ARG A 12 -20.17 2.16 25.87
C ARG A 12 -20.91 2.26 24.52
N PRO A 13 -22.16 2.76 24.50
CA PRO A 13 -23.04 2.70 23.32
C PRO A 13 -22.57 3.58 22.14
N HIS A 14 -21.67 4.52 22.38
CA HIS A 14 -21.14 5.44 21.36
C HIS A 14 -19.72 5.12 20.90
N HIS A 15 -19.07 4.11 21.49
CA HIS A 15 -17.71 3.75 21.11
C HIS A 15 -17.73 2.95 19.81
N VAL A 16 -16.95 3.38 18.82
CA VAL A 16 -16.76 2.65 17.56
C VAL A 16 -15.27 2.47 17.31
N CYS A 17 -14.90 1.37 16.64
CA CYS A 17 -13.51 1.14 16.25
C CYS A 17 -13.10 2.16 15.19
N HIS A 18 -12.06 2.94 15.48
CA HIS A 18 -11.44 3.82 14.50
C HIS A 18 -10.28 3.08 13.83
N LEU A 19 -10.42 2.83 12.54
CA LEU A 19 -9.38 2.20 11.76
C LEU A 19 -8.20 3.16 11.58
N ARG A 20 -7.03 2.82 12.13
CA ARG A 20 -5.81 3.65 12.02
C ARG A 20 -4.98 3.37 10.77
N ASN A 21 -5.02 2.14 10.26
CA ASN A 21 -4.28 1.68 9.08
C ASN A 21 -5.25 1.09 8.06
N THR A 22 -4.90 1.09 6.77
CA THR A 22 -5.77 0.50 5.74
C THR A 22 -5.98 -0.99 5.99
N LEU A 23 -7.24 -1.44 5.96
CA LEU A 23 -7.56 -2.87 5.94
C LEU A 23 -7.35 -3.39 4.53
N TYR A 24 -6.61 -4.48 4.40
CA TYR A 24 -6.34 -5.16 3.13
C TYR A 24 -7.59 -5.39 2.27
N ILE A 25 -8.69 -5.77 2.92
CA ILE A 25 -9.98 -6.14 2.28
C ILE A 25 -10.69 -4.90 1.68
N LEU A 26 -10.24 -3.68 1.97
CA LEU A 26 -10.79 -2.49 1.35
C LEU A 26 -10.32 -2.42 -0.10
N LYS A 27 -11.25 -2.24 -1.03
CA LYS A 27 -10.95 -2.00 -2.46
C LYS A 27 -9.95 -0.86 -2.69
N GLN A 28 -9.87 0.09 -1.76
CA GLN A 28 -8.97 1.25 -1.84
C GLN A 28 -7.57 0.96 -1.29
N ALA A 29 -7.40 -0.06 -0.45
CA ALA A 29 -6.14 -0.33 0.22
C ALA A 29 -4.98 -0.64 -0.73
N PRO A 30 -5.13 -1.49 -1.78
CA PRO A 30 -4.04 -1.75 -2.72
C PRO A 30 -3.59 -0.49 -3.46
N ARG A 31 -4.53 0.40 -3.81
CA ARG A 31 -4.23 1.65 -4.50
C ARG A 31 -3.49 2.63 -3.60
N ALA A 32 -3.93 2.79 -2.35
CA ALA A 32 -3.26 3.65 -1.38
C ALA A 32 -1.83 3.14 -1.11
N TRP A 33 -1.67 1.83 -0.93
CA TRP A 33 -0.37 1.22 -0.71
C TRP A 33 0.58 1.38 -1.91
N TYR A 34 0.08 1.18 -3.14
CA TYR A 34 0.89 1.43 -4.35
C TYR A 34 1.37 2.89 -4.46
N ILE A 35 0.52 3.86 -4.11
CA ILE A 35 0.90 5.29 -4.15
C ILE A 35 2.02 5.57 -3.14
N GLU A 36 1.89 5.09 -1.91
CA GLU A 36 2.92 5.27 -0.87
C GLU A 36 4.24 4.58 -1.27
N LEU A 37 4.17 3.33 -1.73
CA LEU A 37 5.35 2.60 -2.20
C LEU A 37 6.03 3.32 -3.37
N LYS A 38 5.26 3.74 -4.37
CA LYS A 38 5.76 4.48 -5.53
C LYS A 38 6.50 5.74 -5.08
N ASN A 39 5.87 6.55 -4.23
CA ASN A 39 6.46 7.81 -3.77
C ASN A 39 7.80 7.57 -3.07
N TYR A 40 7.84 6.58 -2.18
CA TYR A 40 9.06 6.20 -1.47
C TYR A 40 10.17 5.70 -2.41
N LEU A 41 9.84 4.81 -3.35
CA LEU A 41 10.81 4.27 -4.32
C LEU A 41 11.41 5.39 -5.19
N LEU A 42 10.58 6.34 -5.64
CA LEU A 42 11.04 7.50 -6.40
C LEU A 42 11.97 8.40 -5.56
N GLU A 43 11.67 8.60 -4.27
CA GLU A 43 12.50 9.40 -3.35
C GLU A 43 13.90 8.81 -3.20
N ILE A 44 14.03 7.49 -3.10
CA ILE A 44 15.32 6.81 -2.97
C ILE A 44 16.03 6.56 -4.31
N GLY A 45 15.49 7.10 -5.41
CA GLY A 45 16.15 7.17 -6.72
C GLY A 45 15.74 6.13 -7.75
N PHE A 46 14.76 5.26 -7.46
CA PHE A 46 14.16 4.43 -8.50
C PHE A 46 13.40 5.30 -9.51
N ARG A 47 13.22 4.76 -10.71
CA ARG A 47 12.37 5.34 -11.75
C ARG A 47 11.34 4.32 -12.19
N ASN A 48 10.08 4.72 -12.36
CA ASN A 48 9.09 3.87 -13.00
C ASN A 48 9.48 3.58 -14.44
N SER A 49 9.25 2.35 -14.88
CA SER A 49 9.33 1.99 -16.28
C SER A 49 8.22 2.68 -17.08
N LEU A 50 8.55 3.12 -18.29
CA LEU A 50 7.57 3.66 -19.24
C LEU A 50 6.68 2.57 -19.84
N ALA A 51 7.17 1.33 -19.89
CA ALA A 51 6.44 0.20 -20.44
C ALA A 51 5.46 -0.41 -19.43
N ASP A 52 5.78 -0.33 -18.14
CA ASP A 52 4.96 -0.89 -17.06
C ASP A 52 5.07 -0.04 -15.79
N THR A 53 3.95 0.52 -15.33
CA THR A 53 3.90 1.35 -14.12
C THR A 53 4.21 0.56 -12.85
N SER A 54 4.09 -0.76 -12.86
CA SER A 54 4.36 -1.61 -11.70
C SER A 54 5.84 -1.97 -11.55
N LEU A 55 6.65 -1.66 -12.58
CA LEU A 55 8.09 -1.90 -12.59
C LEU A 55 8.85 -0.62 -12.24
N PHE A 56 9.78 -0.74 -11.30
CA PHE A 56 10.71 0.29 -10.86
C PHE A 56 12.13 -0.15 -11.12
N ILE A 57 12.96 0.79 -11.60
CA ILE A 57 14.32 0.52 -12.03
C ILE A 57 15.25 1.51 -11.34
N LEU A 58 16.29 1.00 -10.67
CA LEU A 58 17.35 1.79 -10.09
C LEU A 58 18.68 1.43 -10.76
N HIS A 59 19.37 2.43 -11.29
CA HIS A 59 20.70 2.26 -11.85
C HIS A 59 21.75 2.75 -10.84
N GLN A 60 22.69 1.88 -10.48
CA GLN A 60 23.84 2.20 -9.63
C GLN A 60 25.14 1.77 -10.32
N GLY A 61 25.67 2.66 -11.17
CA GLY A 61 26.85 2.36 -11.98
C GLY A 61 26.57 1.24 -12.98
N ILE A 62 27.26 0.11 -12.83
CA ILE A 62 27.06 -1.10 -13.65
C ILE A 62 25.91 -1.98 -13.15
N ASN A 63 25.46 -1.75 -11.91
CA ASN A 63 24.40 -2.55 -11.30
C ASN A 63 23.04 -1.95 -11.63
N ILE A 64 22.06 -2.82 -11.86
CA ILE A 64 20.68 -2.45 -12.08
C ILE A 64 19.84 -3.27 -11.11
N ILE A 65 18.94 -2.60 -10.41
CA ILE A 65 17.96 -3.24 -9.53
C ILE A 65 16.58 -3.03 -10.14
N TYR A 66 15.83 -4.10 -10.25
CA TYR A 66 14.44 -4.14 -10.66
C TYR A 66 13.57 -4.45 -9.45
N ILE A 67 12.52 -3.65 -9.25
CA ILE A 67 11.46 -3.94 -8.30
C ILE A 67 10.16 -4.01 -9.09
N PHE A 68 9.50 -5.15 -9.08
CA PHE A 68 8.21 -5.36 -9.70
C PHE A 68 7.15 -5.58 -8.64
N ASN A 69 6.12 -4.75 -8.65
CA ASN A 69 5.03 -4.79 -7.70
C ASN A 69 3.81 -5.52 -8.27
N TYR A 70 3.37 -6.61 -7.64
CA TYR A 70 2.18 -7.36 -8.05
C TYR A 70 1.21 -7.53 -6.88
N VAL A 71 0.25 -6.60 -6.79
CA VAL A 71 -0.78 -6.56 -5.74
C VAL A 71 -0.17 -6.54 -4.33
N ASP A 72 0.13 -7.71 -3.77
CA ASP A 72 0.68 -7.91 -2.42
C ASP A 72 2.10 -8.47 -2.41
N ASP A 73 2.59 -8.91 -3.57
CA ASP A 73 3.91 -9.47 -3.74
C ASP A 73 4.84 -8.47 -4.40
N ILE A 74 6.10 -8.48 -4.00
CA ILE A 74 7.17 -7.71 -4.62
C ILE A 74 8.27 -8.67 -5.07
N VAL A 75 8.63 -8.59 -6.35
CA VAL A 75 9.79 -9.29 -6.90
C VAL A 75 10.95 -8.30 -6.99
N VAL A 76 12.12 -8.71 -6.52
CA VAL A 76 13.35 -7.91 -6.56
C VAL A 76 14.44 -8.69 -7.28
N THR A 77 15.15 -8.07 -8.23
CA THR A 77 16.23 -8.70 -9.01
C THR A 77 17.31 -7.68 -9.33
#